data_AF-A0A4V3H084-F1
#
_entry.id   AF-A0A4V3H084-F1
#
_cell.length_a   1.000
_cell.length_b   1.000
_cell.length_c   1.000
_cell.angle_alpha   90.00
_cell.angle_beta   90.00
_cell.angle_gamma   90.00
#
_symmetry.space_group_name_H-M   'P 1'
#
loop_
_entity.id
_entity.type
_entity.pdbx_description
1 polymer ?
#
loop_
_entity_poly.entity_id
_entity_poly.type
_entity_poly.pdbx_seq_one_letter_code
_entity_poly.pdbx_strand_id
1 'polypeptide(L)'
;MSFDVCRTPADKHASWVIYGASVAPDAAHEIIRRTDTFFHSCKSASVYQYEVRRLLGAPRDSDYFWMNAAGDESYDTEQLHRDCEAFRVRWGLLSVETLANAQVAIGLGWCFADGTIGIVEELDGWSHPRSIRDECKLLANAFPQLAFSIAYWGRGGQEAPTAGIMVRNGRVDGVAGDDPVLFRDFGCADWRQAKESAQRAHDAARSRNIARSRYGDRGDSSGLPDSVIESWIAKAREVGTAS
;
A
#
# COMPACT_ATOMS: atom_id res chain seq x y z
N MET A 1 -4.14 -27.41 -13.10
CA MET A 1 -4.20 -26.47 -14.25
C MET A 1 -3.98 -25.08 -13.69
N SER A 2 -3.02 -24.30 -14.20
CA SER A 2 -2.84 -22.91 -13.77
C SER A 2 -3.90 -22.03 -14.43
N PHE A 3 -4.66 -21.26 -13.65
CA PHE A 3 -5.60 -20.28 -14.19
C PHE A 3 -4.81 -19.10 -14.78
N ASP A 4 -5.08 -18.77 -16.04
CA ASP A 4 -4.38 -17.69 -16.72
C ASP A 4 -5.05 -16.34 -16.42
N VAL A 5 -4.68 -15.76 -15.28
CA VAL A 5 -5.11 -14.42 -14.82
C VAL A 5 -4.86 -13.34 -15.89
N CYS A 6 -3.94 -13.57 -16.84
CA CYS A 6 -3.63 -12.62 -17.91
C CYS A 6 -4.72 -12.49 -18.98
N ARG A 7 -5.74 -13.36 -18.98
CA ARG A 7 -6.87 -13.27 -19.95
C ARG A 7 -8.06 -12.46 -19.45
N THR A 8 -8.06 -12.07 -18.17
CA THR A 8 -9.14 -11.25 -17.61
C THR A 8 -8.95 -9.78 -18.06
N PRO A 9 -9.95 -9.17 -18.73
CA PRO A 9 -9.85 -7.79 -19.21
C PRO A 9 -9.75 -6.79 -18.04
N ALA A 10 -9.23 -5.59 -18.34
CA ALA A 10 -9.18 -4.49 -17.37
C ALA A 10 -10.57 -3.86 -17.21
N ASP A 11 -10.97 -3.60 -15.97
CA ASP A 11 -12.24 -2.97 -15.63
C ASP A 11 -12.03 -1.67 -14.86
N LYS A 12 -12.83 -0.65 -15.19
CA LYS A 12 -12.79 0.71 -14.60
C LYS A 12 -13.31 0.77 -13.15
N HIS A 13 -14.09 -0.23 -12.75
CA HIS A 13 -14.66 -0.38 -11.42
C HIS A 13 -14.46 -1.83 -11.01
N ALA A 14 -13.31 -2.10 -10.40
CA ALA A 14 -12.96 -3.40 -9.89
C ALA A 14 -13.06 -3.39 -8.37
N SER A 15 -13.54 -4.47 -7.78
CA SER A 15 -13.45 -4.66 -6.33
C SER A 15 -12.46 -5.76 -6.03
N TRP A 16 -11.79 -5.66 -4.91
CA TRP A 16 -10.92 -6.72 -4.44
C TRP A 16 -10.95 -6.90 -2.93
N VAL A 17 -10.63 -8.12 -2.54
CA VAL A 17 -10.41 -8.50 -1.15
C VAL A 17 -8.98 -8.98 -1.07
N ILE A 18 -8.19 -8.36 -0.20
CA ILE A 18 -6.86 -8.82 0.17
C ILE A 18 -6.96 -9.34 1.59
N TYR A 19 -6.53 -10.58 1.81
CA TYR A 19 -6.48 -11.17 3.15
C TYR A 19 -5.33 -12.15 3.25
N GLY A 20 -4.65 -12.18 4.41
CA GLY A 20 -3.44 -12.96 4.56
C GLY A 20 -3.02 -13.20 5.99
N ALA A 21 -1.91 -13.92 6.13
CA ALA A 21 -1.26 -14.15 7.40
C ALA A 21 -0.67 -12.83 7.93
N SER A 22 -0.77 -12.62 9.24
CA SER A 22 -0.10 -11.49 9.87
C SER A 22 1.42 -11.60 9.72
N VAL A 23 2.07 -10.46 9.57
CA VAL A 23 3.53 -10.34 9.63
C VAL A 23 3.97 -9.78 10.97
N ALA A 24 5.25 -9.87 11.29
CA ALA A 24 5.81 -9.17 12.44
C ALA A 24 5.67 -7.64 12.24
N PRO A 25 5.44 -6.84 13.30
CA PRO A 25 5.30 -5.38 13.19
C PRO A 25 6.45 -4.70 12.44
N ASP A 26 7.71 -5.06 12.73
CA ASP A 26 8.87 -4.48 12.04
C ASP A 26 8.87 -4.77 10.53
N ALA A 27 8.43 -5.96 10.13
CA ALA A 27 8.25 -6.30 8.72
C ALA A 27 7.11 -5.48 8.10
N ALA A 28 6.02 -5.26 8.83
CA ALA A 28 4.91 -4.41 8.40
C ALA A 28 5.35 -2.96 8.18
N HIS A 29 6.14 -2.41 9.11
CA HIS A 29 6.69 -1.07 8.99
C HIS A 29 7.53 -0.93 7.72
N GLU A 30 8.37 -1.92 7.40
CA GLU A 30 9.19 -1.94 6.20
C GLU A 30 8.36 -2.10 4.92
N ILE A 31 7.32 -2.94 4.94
CA ILE A 31 6.38 -3.09 3.83
C ILE A 31 5.71 -1.76 3.53
N ILE A 32 5.12 -1.11 4.55
CA ILE A 32 4.47 0.19 4.39
C ILE A 32 5.49 1.20 3.85
N ARG A 33 6.68 1.28 4.44
CA ARG A 33 7.74 2.22 4.02
C ARG A 33 8.07 2.15 2.53
N ARG A 34 8.11 0.93 1.98
CA ARG A 34 8.49 0.66 0.58
C ARG A 34 7.32 0.65 -0.40
N THR A 35 6.08 0.74 0.08
CA THR A 35 4.87 0.65 -0.77
C THR A 35 3.91 1.80 -0.58
N ASP A 36 4.15 2.72 0.37
CA ASP A 36 3.22 3.82 0.64
C ASP A 36 3.29 4.90 -0.44
N THR A 37 2.17 5.15 -1.12
CA THR A 37 1.95 6.18 -2.16
C THR A 37 2.42 7.57 -1.73
N PHE A 38 2.45 7.87 -0.43
CA PHE A 38 3.05 9.07 0.11
C PHE A 38 4.47 9.30 -0.41
N PHE A 39 5.29 8.26 -0.50
CA PHE A 39 6.68 8.36 -0.97
C PHE A 39 6.80 8.33 -2.51
N HIS A 40 5.74 7.97 -3.23
CA HIS A 40 5.70 7.97 -4.70
C HIS A 40 5.49 9.36 -5.29
N SER A 41 5.00 10.34 -4.54
CA SER A 41 4.88 11.72 -5.01
C SER A 41 5.84 12.63 -4.24
N CYS A 42 6.08 13.84 -4.75
CA CYS A 42 6.77 14.90 -4.00
C CYS A 42 5.76 15.85 -3.32
N LYS A 43 4.45 15.54 -3.43
CA LYS A 43 3.36 16.37 -2.96
C LYS A 43 3.04 16.06 -1.50
N SER A 44 2.73 17.10 -0.75
CA SER A 44 2.19 17.01 0.61
C SER A 44 0.91 17.82 0.68
N ALA A 45 -0.17 17.19 1.13
CA ALA A 45 -1.48 17.82 1.24
C ALA A 45 -1.77 18.34 2.66
N SER A 46 -0.92 18.02 3.65
CA SER A 46 -1.12 18.42 5.04
C SER A 46 0.18 18.77 5.78
N VAL A 47 0.06 19.57 6.84
CA VAL A 47 1.17 19.92 7.76
C VAL A 47 1.81 18.66 8.37
N TYR A 48 1.02 17.62 8.64
CA TYR A 48 1.53 16.36 9.15
C TYR A 48 2.42 15.65 8.13
N GLN A 49 1.93 15.50 6.90
CA GLN A 49 2.70 14.93 5.79
C GLN A 49 3.99 15.71 5.54
N TYR A 50 3.94 17.04 5.66
CA TYR A 50 5.11 17.90 5.59
C TYR A 50 6.15 17.57 6.67
N GLU A 51 5.74 17.50 7.94
CA GLU A 51 6.66 17.19 9.04
C GLU A 51 7.28 15.80 8.90
N VAL A 52 6.49 14.80 8.51
CA VAL A 52 7.00 13.44 8.25
C VAL A 52 8.04 13.47 7.14
N ARG A 53 7.78 14.11 5.99
CA ARG A 53 8.78 14.23 4.90
C ARG A 53 10.06 14.90 5.37
N ARG A 54 9.93 16.00 6.11
CA ARG A 54 11.08 16.75 6.63
C ARG A 54 11.95 15.86 7.52
N LEU A 55 11.34 15.09 8.42
CA LEU A 55 12.07 14.19 9.33
C LEU A 55 12.80 13.07 8.59
N LEU A 56 12.29 12.64 7.45
CA LEU A 56 12.87 11.56 6.64
C LEU A 56 13.88 12.06 5.58
N GLY A 57 14.00 13.39 5.44
CA GLY A 57 14.81 14.04 4.42
C GLY A 57 14.30 13.81 2.99
N ALA A 58 12.99 13.62 2.83
CA ALA A 58 12.39 13.53 1.52
C ALA A 58 12.47 14.91 0.81
N PRO A 59 12.87 14.96 -0.47
CA PRO A 59 12.86 16.17 -1.27
C PRO A 59 11.48 16.80 -1.26
N ARG A 60 11.47 18.13 -1.18
CA ARG A 60 10.26 18.93 -1.04
C ARG A 60 9.91 19.51 -2.39
N ASP A 61 8.66 19.35 -2.82
CA ASP A 61 8.09 20.34 -3.72
C ASP A 61 8.00 21.61 -2.87
N SER A 62 8.85 22.63 -3.12
CA SER A 62 8.70 23.88 -2.38
C SER A 62 7.37 24.47 -2.80
N ASP A 63 6.39 24.43 -1.89
CA ASP A 63 5.23 25.28 -1.96
C ASP A 63 4.47 25.30 -3.30
N TYR A 64 4.14 24.15 -3.90
CA TYR A 64 3.23 24.15 -5.07
C TYR A 64 1.88 24.87 -4.78
N PHE A 65 1.49 24.94 -3.50
CA PHE A 65 0.32 25.67 -3.02
C PHE A 65 0.54 27.19 -2.83
N TRP A 66 1.78 27.66 -2.59
CA TRP A 66 2.08 29.09 -2.38
C TRP A 66 2.85 29.75 -3.54
N MET A 67 3.65 29.02 -4.32
CA MET A 67 4.46 29.55 -5.42
C MET A 67 3.67 29.75 -6.73
N ASN A 68 2.62 28.96 -6.98
CA ASN A 68 1.70 29.25 -8.10
C ASN A 68 0.90 30.54 -7.91
N ALA A 69 0.81 31.05 -6.67
CA ALA A 69 0.20 32.35 -6.41
C ALA A 69 1.16 33.53 -6.68
N ALA A 70 2.47 33.27 -6.83
CA ALA A 70 3.49 34.32 -6.90
C ALA A 70 4.29 34.38 -8.22
N GLY A 71 4.14 33.41 -9.14
CA GLY A 71 4.77 33.48 -10.47
C GLY A 71 6.30 33.47 -10.42
N ASP A 72 6.89 32.76 -9.46
CA ASP A 72 8.34 32.73 -9.27
C ASP A 72 9.00 31.80 -10.29
N GLU A 73 9.67 32.40 -11.29
CA GLU A 73 10.39 31.73 -12.38
C GLU A 73 11.66 30.97 -11.93
N SER A 74 12.02 31.03 -10.64
CA SER A 74 13.25 30.40 -10.11
C SER A 74 13.10 28.91 -9.73
N TYR A 75 11.92 28.31 -9.92
CA TYR A 75 11.67 26.94 -9.51
C TYR A 75 12.18 25.88 -10.51
N ASP A 76 13.30 25.23 -10.18
CA ASP A 76 13.87 24.14 -10.98
C ASP A 76 13.15 22.81 -10.74
N THR A 77 12.08 22.61 -11.51
CA THR A 77 11.29 21.37 -11.52
C THR A 77 12.10 20.13 -11.91
N GLU A 78 13.15 20.27 -12.75
CA GLU A 78 13.98 19.15 -13.16
C GLU A 78 14.88 18.69 -12.01
N GLN A 79 15.46 19.64 -11.27
CA GLN A 79 16.28 19.32 -10.10
C GLN A 79 15.44 18.64 -9.01
N LEU A 80 14.23 19.14 -8.74
CA LEU A 80 13.31 18.47 -7.82
C LEU A 80 13.04 17.03 -8.26
N HIS A 81 12.76 16.82 -9.55
CA HIS A 81 12.49 15.49 -10.07
C HIS A 81 13.69 14.55 -9.85
N ARG A 82 14.91 15.02 -10.17
CA ARG A 82 16.16 14.27 -9.91
C ARG A 82 16.33 13.93 -8.43
N ASP A 83 16.09 14.88 -7.53
CA ASP A 83 16.22 14.66 -6.10
C ASP A 83 15.18 13.66 -5.59
N CYS A 84 13.93 13.77 -6.06
CA CYS A 84 12.86 12.82 -5.72
C CYS A 84 13.20 11.40 -6.18
N GLU A 85 13.71 11.22 -7.40
CA GLU A 85 14.17 9.90 -7.87
C GLU A 85 15.34 9.38 -7.03
N ALA A 86 16.34 10.23 -6.74
CA ALA A 86 17.47 9.85 -5.89
C ALA A 86 17.00 9.43 -4.48
N PHE A 87 16.02 10.12 -3.91
CA PHE A 87 15.39 9.72 -2.66
C PHE A 87 14.68 8.38 -2.79
N ARG A 88 13.82 8.16 -3.81
CA ARG A 88 13.08 6.90 -4.01
C ARG A 88 14.01 5.70 -4.10
N VAL A 89 15.11 5.85 -4.83
CA VAL A 89 16.15 4.81 -4.96
C VAL A 89 16.81 4.53 -3.61
N ARG A 90 17.27 5.55 -2.88
CA ARG A 90 17.87 5.38 -1.54
C ARG A 90 16.89 4.81 -0.51
N TRP A 91 15.63 5.22 -0.60
CA TRP A 91 14.53 4.72 0.21
C TRP A 91 14.15 3.28 -0.17
N GLY A 92 14.59 2.76 -1.32
CA GLY A 92 14.26 1.42 -1.78
C GLY A 92 12.76 1.24 -2.06
N LEU A 93 12.08 2.31 -2.51
CA LEU A 93 10.67 2.28 -2.84
C LEU A 93 10.39 1.22 -3.92
N LEU A 94 9.30 0.47 -3.78
CA LEU A 94 8.82 -0.45 -4.80
C LEU A 94 7.87 0.31 -5.71
N SER A 95 8.04 0.14 -7.02
CA SER A 95 7.13 0.72 -8.01
C SER A 95 5.81 -0.07 -8.10
N VAL A 96 5.01 0.01 -7.03
CA VAL A 96 3.63 -0.49 -6.97
C VAL A 96 2.68 0.69 -7.08
N GLU A 97 1.65 0.58 -7.91
CA GLU A 97 0.64 1.63 -8.08
C GLU A 97 -0.73 1.15 -7.59
N THR A 98 -1.06 -0.11 -7.88
CA THR A 98 -2.35 -0.71 -7.57
C THR A 98 -2.39 -1.23 -6.14
N LEU A 99 -1.35 -1.95 -5.72
CA LEU A 99 -1.16 -2.52 -4.39
C LEU A 99 -0.34 -1.59 -3.48
N ALA A 100 -0.34 -0.30 -3.78
CA ALA A 100 0.32 0.66 -2.92
C ALA A 100 -0.44 0.79 -1.59
N ASN A 101 0.30 0.95 -0.49
CA ASN A 101 -0.32 1.40 0.76
C ASN A 101 -0.54 2.91 0.68
N ALA A 102 -1.48 3.46 1.44
CA ALA A 102 -1.68 4.90 1.51
C ALA A 102 -1.94 5.30 2.97
N GLN A 103 -1.20 4.69 3.89
CA GLN A 103 -1.40 4.82 5.33
C GLN A 103 -0.99 6.21 5.81
N VAL A 104 0.11 6.76 5.29
CA VAL A 104 0.53 8.14 5.62
C VAL A 104 -0.36 9.18 4.94
N ALA A 105 -0.80 8.88 3.71
CA ALA A 105 -1.49 9.83 2.86
C ALA A 105 -2.97 9.98 3.23
N ILE A 106 -3.69 8.85 3.29
CA ILE A 106 -5.15 8.77 3.44
C ILE A 106 -5.61 7.87 4.59
N GLY A 107 -4.69 7.22 5.31
CA GLY A 107 -5.00 6.28 6.40
C GLY A 107 -5.59 4.95 5.91
N LEU A 108 -5.40 4.60 4.64
CA LEU A 108 -5.90 3.37 4.03
C LEU A 108 -4.75 2.49 3.54
N GLY A 109 -4.92 1.17 3.62
CA GLY A 109 -3.93 0.23 3.11
C GLY A 109 -4.27 -1.21 3.46
N TRP A 110 -3.62 -2.13 2.77
CA TRP A 110 -3.80 -3.57 2.96
C TRP A 110 -2.88 -4.14 4.03
N CYS A 111 -1.76 -3.47 4.33
CA CYS A 111 -0.83 -3.82 5.41
C CYS A 111 -0.88 -2.75 6.50
N PHE A 112 -1.10 -3.17 7.74
CA PHE A 112 -1.17 -2.28 8.90
C PHE A 112 0.08 -2.36 9.76
N ALA A 113 0.37 -1.29 10.50
CA ALA A 113 1.53 -1.20 11.37
C ALA A 113 1.64 -2.33 12.41
N ASP A 114 0.52 -2.92 12.84
CA ASP A 114 0.55 -4.05 13.76
C ASP A 114 0.79 -5.42 13.09
N GLY A 115 1.02 -5.44 11.78
CA GLY A 115 1.26 -6.63 10.98
C GLY A 115 0.01 -7.27 10.41
N THR A 116 -1.18 -6.73 10.67
CA THR A 116 -2.43 -7.21 10.06
C THR A 116 -2.40 -7.02 8.55
N ILE A 117 -2.82 -8.04 7.81
CA ILE A 117 -3.05 -7.97 6.36
C ILE A 117 -4.55 -8.16 6.10
N GLY A 118 -5.20 -7.13 5.55
CA GLY A 118 -6.64 -7.19 5.30
C GLY A 118 -7.19 -5.88 4.74
N ILE A 119 -7.81 -5.92 3.57
CA ILE A 119 -8.62 -4.80 3.07
C ILE A 119 -9.73 -5.32 2.16
N VAL A 120 -10.86 -4.62 2.19
CA VAL A 120 -11.90 -4.71 1.16
C VAL A 120 -11.95 -3.34 0.51
N GLU A 121 -11.72 -3.28 -0.79
CA GLU A 121 -11.63 -2.01 -1.50
C GLU A 121 -12.28 -2.09 -2.86
N GLU A 122 -12.89 -0.99 -3.25
CA GLU A 122 -13.34 -0.72 -4.60
C GLU A 122 -12.30 0.18 -5.24
N LEU A 123 -11.61 -0.32 -6.27
CA LEU A 123 -10.67 0.46 -7.03
C LEU A 123 -11.42 1.28 -8.07
N ASP A 124 -11.36 2.60 -7.91
CA ASP A 124 -11.67 3.54 -8.97
C ASP A 124 -10.47 3.63 -9.91
N GLY A 125 -10.57 2.99 -11.08
CA GLY A 125 -9.50 3.01 -12.06
C GLY A 125 -9.37 1.72 -12.86
N TRP A 126 -8.59 1.78 -13.93
CA TRP A 126 -8.30 0.63 -14.78
C TRP A 126 -7.30 -0.29 -14.09
N SER A 127 -7.78 -1.26 -13.33
CA SER A 127 -6.91 -2.24 -12.67
C SER A 127 -6.93 -3.55 -13.46
N HIS A 128 -5.83 -3.87 -14.12
CA HIS A 128 -5.69 -5.13 -14.84
C HIS A 128 -5.16 -6.21 -13.89
N PRO A 129 -5.79 -7.40 -13.81
CA PRO A 129 -5.29 -8.51 -12.99
C PRO A 129 -3.83 -8.90 -13.27
N ARG A 130 -3.36 -8.65 -14.51
CA ARG A 130 -1.95 -8.81 -14.87
C ARG A 130 -1.04 -7.82 -14.14
N SER A 131 -1.39 -6.54 -14.09
CA SER A 131 -0.63 -5.52 -13.36
C SER A 131 -0.58 -5.85 -11.87
N ILE A 132 -1.71 -6.26 -11.28
CA ILE A 132 -1.79 -6.70 -9.89
C ILE A 132 -0.86 -7.89 -9.65
N ARG A 133 -0.84 -8.88 -10.56
CA ARG A 133 0.06 -10.04 -10.47
C ARG A 133 1.53 -9.62 -10.56
N ASP A 134 1.87 -8.69 -11.44
CA ASP A 134 3.25 -8.23 -11.60
C ASP A 134 3.72 -7.43 -10.38
N GLU A 135 2.86 -6.59 -9.79
CA GLU A 135 3.11 -5.95 -8.50
C GLU A 135 3.23 -6.97 -7.35
N CYS A 136 2.39 -8.01 -7.33
CA CYS A 136 2.53 -9.11 -6.38
C CYS A 136 3.91 -9.79 -6.49
N LYS A 137 4.48 -9.91 -7.69
CA LYS A 137 5.85 -10.46 -7.86
C LYS A 137 6.90 -9.53 -7.28
N LEU A 138 6.75 -8.22 -7.45
CA LEU A 138 7.63 -7.23 -6.81
C LEU A 138 7.57 -7.37 -5.28
N LEU A 139 6.37 -7.47 -4.72
CA LEU A 139 6.15 -7.68 -3.29
C LEU A 139 6.74 -9.01 -2.80
N ALA A 140 6.47 -10.11 -3.50
CA ALA A 140 6.95 -11.44 -3.14
C ALA A 140 8.49 -11.53 -3.18
N ASN A 141 9.12 -10.87 -4.15
CA ASN A 141 10.57 -10.79 -4.24
C ASN A 141 11.18 -9.93 -3.12
N ALA A 142 10.54 -8.80 -2.80
CA ALA A 142 11.01 -7.89 -1.76
C ALA A 142 10.77 -8.42 -0.34
N PHE A 143 9.70 -9.19 -0.15
CA PHE A 143 9.25 -9.71 1.13
C PHE A 143 8.84 -11.19 1.01
N PRO A 144 9.81 -12.12 0.95
CA PRO A 144 9.53 -13.54 0.74
C PRO A 144 8.63 -14.19 1.78
N GLN A 145 8.57 -13.60 2.98
CA GLN A 145 7.70 -14.03 4.09
C GLN A 145 6.23 -13.65 3.92
N LEU A 146 5.88 -12.79 2.95
CA LEU A 146 4.50 -12.41 2.70
C LEU A 146 3.68 -13.63 2.28
N ALA A 147 2.55 -13.80 2.95
CA ALA A 147 1.55 -14.80 2.64
C ALA A 147 0.15 -14.15 2.65
N PHE A 148 -0.40 -13.89 1.48
CA PHE A 148 -1.74 -13.33 1.33
C PHE A 148 -2.38 -13.79 0.02
N SER A 149 -3.68 -13.60 -0.09
CA SER A 149 -4.42 -13.83 -1.32
C SER A 149 -5.29 -12.65 -1.68
N ILE A 150 -5.52 -12.50 -2.98
CA ILE A 150 -6.36 -11.49 -3.58
C ILE A 150 -7.49 -12.21 -4.30
N ALA A 151 -8.73 -11.86 -3.99
CA ALA A 151 -9.87 -12.14 -4.86
C ALA A 151 -10.27 -10.86 -5.59
N TYR A 152 -10.50 -10.97 -6.90
CA TYR A 152 -10.79 -9.86 -7.79
C TYR A 152 -12.16 -10.04 -8.45
N TRP A 153 -12.96 -8.99 -8.46
CA TRP A 153 -14.22 -8.90 -9.19
C TRP A 153 -14.08 -7.94 -10.37
N GLY A 154 -14.43 -8.44 -11.56
CA GLY A 154 -14.72 -7.56 -12.70
C GLY A 154 -16.05 -6.81 -12.54
N ARG A 155 -16.37 -5.94 -13.49
CA ARG A 155 -17.58 -5.10 -13.46
C ARG A 155 -18.87 -5.95 -13.44
N GLY A 156 -19.89 -5.49 -12.71
CA GLY A 156 -21.28 -5.89 -12.95
C GLY A 156 -22.00 -6.63 -11.82
N GLY A 157 -21.55 -6.53 -10.56
CA GLY A 157 -22.25 -7.16 -9.43
C GLY A 157 -22.26 -8.69 -9.52
N GLN A 158 -21.18 -9.28 -10.06
CA GLN A 158 -21.03 -10.73 -10.07
C GLN A 158 -21.13 -11.28 -8.65
N GLU A 159 -21.88 -12.37 -8.48
CA GLU A 159 -22.00 -13.02 -7.17
C GLU A 159 -20.66 -13.55 -6.66
N ALA A 160 -19.67 -13.81 -7.52
CA ALA A 160 -18.40 -14.45 -7.17
C ALA A 160 -17.19 -13.75 -7.85
N PRO A 161 -15.98 -13.88 -7.28
CA PRO A 161 -14.76 -13.28 -7.84
C PRO A 161 -14.36 -13.94 -9.15
N THR A 162 -13.93 -13.13 -10.11
CA THR A 162 -13.54 -13.57 -11.46
C THR A 162 -12.13 -14.14 -11.51
N ALA A 163 -11.22 -13.65 -10.66
CA ALA A 163 -9.82 -14.07 -10.63
C ALA A 163 -9.25 -14.07 -9.22
N GLY A 164 -8.26 -14.93 -9.00
CA GLY A 164 -7.55 -15.04 -7.73
C GLY A 164 -6.04 -14.94 -7.91
N ILE A 165 -5.34 -14.37 -6.93
CA ILE A 165 -3.88 -14.36 -6.87
C ILE A 165 -3.45 -14.83 -5.49
N MET A 166 -2.54 -15.79 -5.41
CA MET A 166 -1.93 -16.23 -4.14
C MET A 166 -0.46 -15.81 -4.10
N VAL A 167 -0.07 -15.14 -3.03
CA VAL A 167 1.32 -14.79 -2.73
C VAL A 167 1.76 -15.58 -1.52
N ARG A 168 2.85 -16.35 -1.64
CA ARG A 168 3.40 -17.15 -0.53
C ARG A 168 4.83 -17.58 -0.84
N ASN A 169 5.72 -17.56 0.15
CA ASN A 169 7.10 -18.06 0.03
C ASN A 169 7.85 -17.52 -1.20
N GLY A 170 7.72 -16.21 -1.46
CA GLY A 170 8.31 -15.55 -2.64
C GLY A 170 7.71 -15.98 -4.00
N ARG A 171 6.57 -16.66 -4.02
CA ARG A 171 5.88 -17.11 -5.24
C ARG A 171 4.54 -16.44 -5.41
N VAL A 172 4.11 -16.32 -6.68
CA VAL A 172 2.85 -15.71 -7.10
C VAL A 172 2.13 -16.63 -8.07
N ASP A 173 0.99 -17.16 -7.64
CA ASP A 173 0.19 -18.12 -8.39
C ASP A 173 -1.18 -17.55 -8.79
N GLY A 174 -1.61 -17.89 -10.00
CA GLY A 174 -2.91 -17.50 -10.55
C GLY A 174 -4.00 -18.54 -10.26
N VAL A 175 -4.96 -18.10 -9.45
CA VAL A 175 -6.22 -18.69 -9.01
C VAL A 175 -7.46 -18.52 -9.90
N ALA A 176 -8.40 -19.47 -9.96
CA ALA A 176 -9.79 -19.09 -10.18
C ALA A 176 -10.28 -18.27 -8.98
N GLY A 177 -11.06 -17.20 -9.21
CA GLY A 177 -11.42 -16.26 -8.15
C GLY A 177 -12.31 -16.85 -7.06
N ASP A 178 -13.20 -17.77 -7.42
CA ASP A 178 -14.09 -18.48 -6.51
C ASP A 178 -13.48 -19.76 -5.91
N ASP A 179 -12.22 -20.07 -6.22
CA ASP A 179 -11.55 -21.27 -5.71
C ASP A 179 -11.38 -21.17 -4.18
N PRO A 180 -11.92 -22.14 -3.41
CA PRO A 180 -11.74 -22.16 -1.95
C PRO A 180 -10.28 -22.19 -1.50
N VAL A 181 -9.33 -22.56 -2.37
CA VAL A 181 -7.90 -22.58 -2.03
C VAL A 181 -7.32 -21.19 -1.71
N LEU A 182 -7.91 -20.10 -2.23
CA LEU A 182 -7.41 -18.74 -2.03
C LEU A 182 -7.20 -18.39 -0.56
N PHE A 183 -8.22 -18.64 0.26
CA PHE A 183 -8.22 -18.15 1.65
C PHE A 183 -8.22 -19.27 2.69
N ARG A 184 -8.15 -20.53 2.24
CA ARG A 184 -8.16 -21.72 3.11
C ARG A 184 -7.06 -21.68 4.15
N ASP A 185 -5.86 -21.28 3.73
CA ASP A 185 -4.69 -21.23 4.61
C ASP A 185 -4.79 -20.10 5.66
N PHE A 186 -5.77 -19.21 5.52
CA PHE A 186 -6.08 -18.13 6.45
C PHE A 186 -7.38 -18.41 7.24
N GLY A 187 -7.84 -19.66 7.26
CA GLY A 187 -9.01 -20.09 8.04
C GLY A 187 -10.35 -19.66 7.46
N CYS A 188 -10.40 -19.22 6.20
CA CYS A 188 -11.63 -18.88 5.51
C CYS A 188 -12.07 -20.02 4.58
N ALA A 189 -13.32 -20.44 4.69
CA ALA A 189 -13.88 -21.49 3.86
C ALA A 189 -14.10 -21.03 2.41
N ASP A 190 -14.41 -19.75 2.23
CA ASP A 190 -14.61 -19.12 0.93
C ASP A 190 -14.22 -17.63 0.94
N TRP A 191 -14.39 -16.97 -0.19
CA TRP A 191 -14.11 -15.55 -0.36
C TRP A 191 -15.08 -14.65 0.41
N ARG A 192 -16.29 -15.10 0.75
CA ARG A 192 -17.27 -14.29 1.52
C ARG A 192 -16.78 -14.14 2.95
N GLN A 193 -16.38 -15.25 3.56
CA GLN A 193 -15.78 -15.24 4.89
C GLN A 193 -14.46 -14.45 4.89
N ALA A 194 -13.66 -14.54 3.82
CA ALA A 194 -12.45 -13.74 3.68
C ALA A 194 -12.75 -12.25 3.59
N LYS A 195 -13.76 -11.83 2.83
CA LYS A 195 -14.22 -10.43 2.74
C LYS A 195 -14.59 -9.88 4.11
N GLU A 196 -15.42 -10.60 4.86
CA GLU A 196 -15.80 -10.18 6.21
C GLU A 196 -14.61 -10.13 7.16
N SER A 197 -13.69 -11.09 7.07
CA SER A 197 -12.51 -11.16 7.92
C SER A 197 -11.53 -10.03 7.59
N ALA A 198 -11.34 -9.71 6.31
CA ALA A 198 -10.57 -8.58 5.85
C ALA A 198 -11.15 -7.25 6.34
N GLN A 199 -12.47 -7.06 6.25
CA GLN A 199 -13.13 -5.85 6.75
C GLN A 199 -12.96 -5.70 8.27
N ARG A 200 -13.24 -6.76 9.05
CA ARG A 200 -13.05 -6.74 10.50
C ARG A 200 -11.59 -6.46 10.89
N ALA A 201 -10.66 -7.08 10.18
CA ALA A 201 -9.22 -6.90 10.41
C ALA A 201 -8.81 -5.44 10.12
N HIS A 202 -9.26 -4.90 9.00
CA HIS A 202 -9.04 -3.51 8.58
C HIS A 202 -9.56 -2.52 9.63
N ASP A 203 -10.84 -2.63 10.01
CA ASP A 203 -11.48 -1.72 10.96
C ASP A 203 -10.81 -1.74 12.34
N ALA A 204 -10.46 -2.95 12.80
CA ALA A 204 -9.80 -3.14 14.09
C ALA A 204 -8.36 -2.60 14.07
N ALA A 205 -7.60 -2.86 13.01
CA ALA A 205 -6.23 -2.36 12.87
C ALA A 205 -6.18 -0.84 12.72
N ARG A 206 -7.07 -0.26 11.91
CA ARG A 206 -7.24 1.19 11.78
C ARG A 206 -7.54 1.84 13.14
N SER A 207 -8.50 1.29 13.88
CA SER A 207 -8.87 1.77 15.21
C SER A 207 -7.69 1.72 16.19
N ARG A 208 -6.89 0.65 16.18
CA ARG A 208 -5.68 0.52 17.02
C ARG A 208 -4.59 1.53 16.62
N ASN A 209 -4.37 1.73 15.33
CA ASN A 209 -3.36 2.67 14.84
C ASN A 209 -3.70 4.10 15.23
N ILE A 210 -4.96 4.50 15.04
CA ILE A 210 -5.50 5.79 15.49
C ILE A 210 -5.26 5.99 16.99
N ALA A 211 -5.58 4.99 17.81
CA ALA A 211 -5.41 5.08 19.27
C ALA A 211 -3.94 5.18 19.72
N ARG A 212 -2.99 4.70 18.91
CA ARG A 212 -1.54 4.69 19.20
C ARG A 212 -0.78 5.87 18.60
N SER A 213 -1.41 6.63 17.71
CA SER A 213 -0.84 7.84 17.15
C SER A 213 -0.91 8.95 18.20
N ARG A 214 0.21 9.64 18.47
CA ARG A 214 0.21 10.84 19.33
C ARG A 214 -0.71 11.94 18.79
N TYR A 215 -0.99 11.90 17.49
CA TYR A 215 -1.83 12.87 16.80
C TYR A 215 -3.29 12.44 16.68
N GLY A 216 -3.66 11.25 17.18
CA GLY A 216 -5.03 10.72 17.22
C GLY A 216 -5.67 10.50 15.86
N ASP A 217 -7.01 10.47 15.84
CA ASP A 217 -7.80 10.41 14.60
C ASP A 217 -7.80 11.78 13.93
N ARG A 218 -7.40 11.83 12.66
CA ARG A 218 -7.48 13.04 11.82
C ARG A 218 -8.33 12.79 10.58
N GLY A 219 -9.24 11.82 10.61
CA GLY A 219 -10.04 11.42 9.45
C GLY A 219 -9.15 10.77 8.39
N ASP A 220 -9.22 11.27 7.16
CA ASP A 220 -8.38 10.83 6.02
C ASP A 220 -6.90 11.22 6.20
N SER A 221 -6.51 11.73 7.37
CA SER A 221 -5.12 12.03 7.73
C SER A 221 -4.67 11.28 9.00
N SER A 222 -5.42 10.26 9.40
CA SER A 222 -5.11 9.42 10.57
C SER A 222 -3.75 8.75 10.36
N GLY A 223 -2.76 9.21 11.13
CA GLY A 223 -1.36 8.87 10.92
C GLY A 223 -1.00 7.48 11.45
N LEU A 224 0.09 6.95 10.90
CA LEU A 224 0.77 5.78 11.44
C LEU A 224 1.09 5.96 12.94
N PRO A 225 1.14 4.87 13.73
CA PRO A 225 1.67 4.93 15.09
C PRO A 225 3.06 5.58 15.13
N ASP A 226 3.36 6.31 16.21
CA ASP A 226 4.66 6.99 16.38
C ASP A 226 5.84 6.02 16.24
N SER A 227 5.69 4.77 16.72
CA SER A 227 6.70 3.72 16.58
C SER A 227 7.08 3.42 15.13
N VAL A 228 6.14 3.59 14.19
CA VAL A 228 6.42 3.44 12.76
C VAL A 228 7.31 4.57 12.28
N ILE A 229 6.93 5.81 12.60
CA ILE A 229 7.67 7.03 12.21
C ILE A 229 9.07 6.99 12.79
N GLU A 230 9.21 6.61 14.06
CA GLU A 230 10.51 6.45 14.73
C GLU A 230 11.38 5.40 14.03
N SER A 231 10.81 4.24 13.68
CA SER A 231 11.53 3.22 12.92
C SER A 231 12.00 3.74 11.56
N TRP A 232 11.18 4.57 10.90
CA TRP A 232 11.53 5.16 9.62
C TRP A 232 12.56 6.26 9.73
N ILE A 233 12.56 7.05 10.81
CA ILE A 233 13.62 8.02 11.09
C ILE A 233 14.94 7.29 11.33
N ALA A 234 14.93 6.20 12.10
CA ALA A 234 16.10 5.36 12.27
C ALA A 234 16.61 4.83 10.92
N LYS A 235 15.69 4.35 10.06
CA LYS A 235 16.03 3.91 8.71
C LYS A 235 16.58 5.04 7.83
N ALA A 236 15.98 6.23 7.90
CA ALA A 236 16.42 7.40 7.15
C ALA A 236 17.84 7.83 7.50
N ARG A 237 18.22 7.72 8.77
CA ARG A 237 19.60 7.95 9.21
C ARG A 237 20.53 6.85 8.68
N GLU A 238 20.11 5.60 8.72
CA GLU A 238 20.88 4.46 8.21
C GLU A 238 21.18 4.60 6.70
N VAL A 239 20.18 5.01 5.90
CA VAL A 239 20.33 5.17 4.45
C VAL A 239 20.80 6.57 4.01
N GLY A 240 21.14 7.43 4.98
CA GLY A 240 21.68 8.78 4.73
C GLY A 240 20.70 9.73 4.05
N THR A 241 19.39 9.55 4.22
CA THR A 241 18.38 10.51 3.75
C THR A 241 18.09 11.58 4.80
N ALA A 242 18.13 11.25 6.09
CA ALA A 242 17.97 12.21 7.18
C ALA A 242 19.33 12.75 7.66
N SER A 243 19.39 14.07 7.88
CA SER A 243 20.53 14.78 8.49
C SER A 243 20.44 14.89 10.02
#